data_AF-A0A6P7HF27-F1
#
_entry.id   AF-A0A6P7HF27-F1
#
_cell.length_a   1.000
_cell.length_b   1.000
_cell.length_c   1.000
_cell.angle_alpha   90.00
_cell.angle_beta   90.00
_cell.angle_gamma   90.00
#
_symmetry.space_group_name_H-M   'P 1'
#
loop_
_entity.id
_entity.type
_entity.pdbx_description
1 polymer ?
#
loop_
_entity_poly.entity_id
_entity_poly.type
_entity_poly.pdbx_seq_one_letter_code
_entity_poly.pdbx_strand_id
1 'polypeptide(L)' 'MSAVPSRGLVGLFKRGWNEIPEIMGSSAFGLAGIGLTAYSVYLYYQKDGDNRKYKDQYTVYRHDDPRVAKLKP' A
#
# COMPACT_ATOMS: atom_id res chain seq x y z
N MET A 1 39.07 -22.87 -6.58
CA MET A 1 38.63 -22.18 -7.81
C MET A 1 37.52 -21.22 -7.44
N SER A 2 37.75 -19.91 -7.55
CA SER A 2 36.70 -18.91 -7.33
C SER A 2 35.75 -18.92 -8.54
N ALA A 3 34.44 -19.02 -8.27
CA ALA A 3 33.43 -19.04 -9.31
C ALA A 3 33.41 -17.71 -10.08
N VAL A 4 33.37 -17.77 -11.41
CA VAL A 4 33.17 -16.61 -12.27
C VAL A 4 31.84 -15.96 -11.88
N PRO A 5 31.79 -14.68 -11.48
CA PRO A 5 30.55 -14.05 -11.04
C PRO A 5 29.57 -14.06 -12.21
N SER A 6 28.44 -14.74 -12.01
CA SER A 6 27.38 -14.77 -13.01
C SER A 6 26.90 -13.34 -13.25
N ARG A 7 27.03 -12.86 -14.50
CA ARG A 7 26.62 -11.51 -14.92
C ARG A 7 25.08 -11.32 -15.01
N GLY A 8 24.32 -12.20 -14.36
CA GLY A 8 22.86 -12.20 -14.40
C GLY A 8 22.26 -11.33 -13.29
N LEU A 9 21.04 -10.85 -13.50
CA LEU A 9 20.27 -10.06 -12.52
C LEU A 9 20.18 -10.75 -11.14
N VAL A 10 20.07 -12.07 -11.12
CA VAL A 10 20.04 -12.87 -9.88
C VAL A 10 21.37 -12.80 -9.13
N GLY A 11 22.49 -12.79 -9.84
CA GLY A 11 23.83 -12.65 -9.24
C GLY A 11 24.04 -11.25 -8.67
N LEU A 12 23.57 -10.22 -9.37
CA LEU A 12 23.60 -8.84 -8.91
C LEU A 12 22.73 -8.65 -7.66
N PHE A 13 21.53 -9.22 -7.62
CA PHE A 13 20.67 -9.16 -6.44
C PHE A 13 21.32 -9.84 -5.23
N LYS A 14 21.80 -11.08 -5.36
CA LYS A 14 22.50 -11.78 -4.27
C LYS A 14 23.71 -11.00 -3.76
N ARG A 15 24.46 -10.36 -4.68
CA ARG A 15 25.59 -9.51 -4.33
C ARG A 15 25.14 -8.24 -3.60
N GLY A 16 24.11 -7.57 -4.08
CA GLY A 16 23.54 -6.39 -3.45
C GLY A 16 23.03 -6.66 -2.02
N TRP A 17 22.40 -7.81 -1.80
CA TRP A 17 21.97 -8.23 -0.45
C TRP A 17 23.13 -8.49 0.51
N ASN A 18 24.30 -8.90 0.02
CA ASN A 18 25.49 -9.12 0.85
C ASN A 18 26.35 -7.87 1.03
N GLU A 19 26.50 -7.03 -0.01
CA GLU A 19 27.37 -5.85 0.02
C GLU A 19 26.67 -4.61 0.60
N ILE A 20 25.35 -4.44 0.36
CA ILE A 20 24.60 -3.25 0.77
C ILE A 20 23.19 -3.64 1.29
N PRO A 21 23.12 -4.42 2.39
CA PRO A 21 21.85 -4.95 2.89
C PRO A 21 20.86 -3.86 3.31
N GLU A 22 21.33 -2.74 3.85
CA GLU A 22 20.47 -1.66 4.34
C GLU A 22 19.67 -0.98 3.21
N ILE A 23 20.31 -0.75 2.07
CA ILE A 23 19.69 -0.11 0.91
C ILE A 23 18.74 -1.08 0.20
N MET A 24 19.14 -2.35 0.07
CA MET A 24 18.28 -3.38 -0.51
C MET A 24 17.03 -3.63 0.35
N GLY A 25 17.19 -3.67 1.68
CA GLY A 25 16.09 -3.82 2.62
C GLY A 25 15.15 -2.62 2.60
N SER A 26 15.68 -1.40 2.75
CA SER A 26 14.87 -0.18 2.77
C SER A 26 14.12 0.06 1.46
N SER A 27 14.74 -0.20 0.31
CA SER A 27 14.07 -0.09 -0.99
C SER A 27 12.97 -1.14 -1.17
N ALA A 28 13.20 -2.39 -0.75
CA ALA A 28 12.16 -3.42 -0.78
C ALA A 28 10.98 -3.06 0.14
N PHE A 29 11.24 -2.60 1.36
CA PHE A 29 10.19 -2.14 2.27
C PHE A 29 9.47 -0.89 1.76
N GLY A 30 10.19 0.05 1.13
CA GLY A 30 9.59 1.24 0.52
C GLY A 30 8.62 0.87 -0.60
N LEU A 31 9.02 -0.02 -1.51
CA LEU A 31 8.16 -0.52 -2.57
C LEU A 31 6.96 -1.30 -2.01
N ALA A 32 7.17 -2.16 -1.01
CA ALA A 32 6.10 -2.88 -0.35
C ALA A 32 5.10 -1.92 0.32
N GLY A 33 5.60 -0.89 1.01
CA GLY A 33 4.78 0.15 1.63
C GLY A 33 3.91 0.88 0.61
N ILE A 34 4.49 1.33 -0.50
CA ILE A 34 3.74 2.00 -1.58
C ILE A 34 2.66 1.06 -2.13
N GLY A 35 2.99 -0.22 -2.36
CA GLY A 35 2.03 -1.21 -2.85
C GLY A 35 0.86 -1.42 -1.88
N LEU A 36 1.14 -1.55 -0.58
CA LEU A 36 0.13 -1.70 0.45
C LEU A 36 -0.76 -0.45 0.59
N THR A 37 -0.18 0.75 0.52
CA THR A 37 -0.93 2.01 0.54
C THR A 37 -1.84 2.15 -0.67
N ALA A 38 -1.36 1.86 -1.87
CA ALA A 38 -2.20 1.91 -3.08
C ALA A 38 -3.37 0.91 -2.99
N TYR A 39 -3.09 -0.30 -2.51
CA TYR A 39 -4.11 -1.34 -2.34
C TYR A 39 -5.14 -0.98 -1.26
N SER A 40 -4.71 -0.40 -0.14
CA SER A 40 -5.62 0.01 0.93
C SER A 40 -6.54 1.16 0.50
N VAL A 41 -6.01 2.13 -0.25
CA VAL A 41 -6.80 3.22 -0.84
C VAL A 41 -7.81 2.67 -1.86
N TYR A 42 -7.40 1.72 -2.71
CA TYR A 42 -8.34 1.07 -3.64
C TYR A 42 -9.49 0.39 -2.89
N LEU A 43 -9.19 -0.40 -1.86
CA LEU A 43 -10.21 -1.06 -1.04
C LEU A 43 -11.10 -0.05 -0.28
N TYR A 44 -10.54 1.07 0.15
CA TYR A 44 -11.26 2.14 0.85
C TYR A 44 -12.41 2.66 0.00
N TYR A 45 -12.11 3.02 -1.26
CA TYR A 45 -13.12 3.51 -2.19
C TYR A 45 -14.11 2.42 -2.62
N GLN A 46 -13.64 1.18 -2.81
CA GLN A 46 -14.51 0.06 -3.18
C GLN A 46 -15.55 -0.24 -2.09
N LYS A 47 -15.21 -0.04 -0.82
CA LYS A 47 -16.08 -0.34 0.34
C LYS A 47 -16.84 0.86 0.89
N ASP A 48 -16.78 2.02 0.21
CA ASP A 48 -17.38 3.27 0.69
C ASP A 48 -16.89 3.61 2.12
N GLY A 49 -15.57 3.67 2.32
CA GLY A 49 -14.94 3.75 3.64
C GLY A 49 -15.31 4.97 4.49
N ASP A 50 -15.84 6.03 3.88
CA ASP A 50 -16.38 7.22 4.55
C ASP A 50 -17.78 6.99 5.18
N ASN A 51 -18.44 5.91 4.78
CA ASN A 51 -19.76 5.52 5.25
C ASN A 51 -19.68 4.76 6.57
N ARG A 52 -19.28 5.49 7.60
CA ARG A 52 -19.18 5.02 8.98
C ARG A 52 -20.48 5.31 9.74
N LYS A 53 -20.90 4.36 10.58
CA LYS A 53 -22.06 4.48 11.47
C LYS A 53 -21.94 5.69 12.41
N TYR A 54 -20.73 5.90 12.94
CA TYR A 54 -20.43 7.03 13.81
C TYR A 54 -19.45 7.96 13.09
N LYS A 55 -19.74 9.26 13.15
CA LYS A 55 -18.88 10.32 12.61
C LYS A 55 -18.38 11.18 13.76
N ASP A 56 -17.10 11.52 13.70
CA ASP A 56 -16.46 12.35 14.72
C ASP A 56 -16.95 13.80 14.69
N GLN A 57 -17.50 14.24 13.55
CA GLN A 57 -18.03 15.57 13.36
C GLN A 57 -19.52 15.52 13.05
N TYR A 58 -20.27 16.44 13.67
CA TYR A 58 -21.69 16.64 13.37
C TYR A 58 -21.84 16.96 11.88
N THR A 59 -22.46 16.04 11.13
CA THR A 59 -22.61 16.14 9.69
C THR A 59 -24.09 16.22 9.37
N VAL A 60 -24.54 17.35 8.82
CA VAL A 60 -25.90 17.52 8.32
C VAL A 60 -25.94 17.04 6.88
N TYR A 61 -26.83 16.09 6.60
CA TYR A 61 -27.09 15.64 5.25
C TYR A 61 -28.35 16.26 4.69
N ARG A 62 -28.32 16.54 3.40
CA ARG A 62 -29.49 16.99 2.66
C ARG A 62 -30.38 15.79 2.36
N HIS A 63 -31.70 15.97 2.37
CA HIS A 63 -32.65 14.85 2.22
C HIS A 63 -32.54 14.13 0.87
N ASP A 64 -32.09 14.84 -0.17
CA ASP A 64 -31.98 14.40 -1.56
C ASP A 64 -30.58 13.89 -1.93
N ASP A 65 -29.62 13.92 -1.00
CA ASP A 65 -28.27 13.43 -1.29
C ASP A 65 -28.28 11.89 -1.44
N PRO A 66 -27.90 11.34 -2.61
CA PRO A 66 -27.88 9.89 -2.84
C PRO A 66 -26.93 9.13 -1.91
N ARG A 67 -26.00 9.83 -1.22
CA ARG A 67 -25.12 9.25 -0.19
C ARG A 67 -25.89 8.84 1.05
N VAL A 68 -27.01 9.50 1.36
CA VAL A 68 -27.85 9.19 2.53
C VAL A 68 -28.44 7.78 2.42
N ALA A 69 -28.85 7.36 1.23
CA ALA A 69 -29.42 6.03 1.00
C ALA A 69 -28.42 4.88 1.26
N LYS A 70 -27.12 5.18 1.23
CA LYS A 70 -26.07 4.20 1.47
C LYS A 70 -25.68 4.14 2.95
N LEU A 71 -26.07 5.13 3.76
CA LEU A 71 -25.64 5.23 5.16
C LEU A 71 -25.97 3.95 5.94
N LYS A 72 -24.96 3.39 6.59
CA LYS A 72 -25.14 2.21 7.44
C LYS A 72 -25.74 2.63 8.79
N PRO A 73 -26.84 2.01 9.24
CA PRO A 73 -27.48 2.34 10.51
C PRO A 73 -26.63 1.97 11.73
#